data_AF-A0A9P8F1K3-F1
#
_entry.id   AF-A0A9P8F1K3-F1
#
_cell.length_a   1.000
_cell.length_b   1.000
_cell.length_c   1.000
_cell.angle_alpha   90.00
_cell.angle_beta   90.00
_cell.angle_gamma   90.00
#
_symmetry.space_group_name_H-M   'P 1'
#
loop_
_entity.id
_entity.type
_entity.pdbx_description
1 polymer ?
#
loop_
_entity_poly.entity_id
_entity_poly.type
_entity_poly.pdbx_seq_one_letter_code
_entity_poly.pdbx_strand_id
1 'polypeptide(L)'
;NTSIHAGIRAPVMNKKHDLRNDRNCGFEMITARDIDRVTPQGVIEKIKRRVAGTKVYISVDIDVLDPAYAPATGTAEVGGWTTRELLTILDGLSGLDVIGGDVVEVAPIYDNAGEPTTLAASEVVMSLLRLMVDQPVKAGQD
;
A
#
# COMPACT_ATOMS: atom_id res chain seq x y z
N ASN A 1 6.15 -14.86 -9.94
CA ASN A 1 5.76 -13.91 -8.89
C ASN A 1 4.94 -12.80 -9.55
N THR A 2 3.73 -12.50 -9.05
CA THR A 2 2.85 -11.39 -9.50
C THR A 2 2.82 -10.20 -8.53
N SER A 3 3.60 -10.24 -7.46
CA SER A 3 3.61 -9.21 -6.41
C SER A 3 4.28 -7.90 -6.84
N ILE A 4 3.88 -6.82 -6.16
CA ILE A 4 4.33 -5.45 -6.38
C ILE A 4 4.45 -4.72 -5.04
N HIS A 5 5.51 -3.93 -4.87
CA HIS A 5 5.66 -2.97 -3.76
C HIS A 5 5.40 -1.55 -4.29
N ALA A 6 4.60 -0.77 -3.58
CA ALA A 6 4.27 0.59 -3.97
C ALA A 6 4.50 1.56 -2.81
N GLY A 7 5.02 2.75 -3.11
CA GLY A 7 5.37 3.75 -2.11
C GLY A 7 6.78 3.63 -1.52
N ILE A 8 7.65 2.80 -2.14
CA ILE A 8 9.03 2.61 -1.67
C ILE A 8 9.81 3.93 -1.74
N ARG A 9 10.46 4.30 -0.63
CA ARG A 9 11.29 5.52 -0.54
C ARG A 9 12.49 5.45 0.39
N ALA A 10 12.53 4.50 1.32
CA ALA A 10 13.60 4.39 2.31
C ALA A 10 14.99 4.24 1.63
N PRO A 11 16.04 4.82 2.22
CA PRO A 11 17.40 4.64 1.73
C PRO A 11 17.83 3.17 1.89
N VAL A 12 18.23 2.56 0.78
CA VAL A 12 18.74 1.19 0.77
C VAL A 12 20.21 1.16 1.18
N MET A 13 20.51 0.45 2.29
CA MET A 13 21.84 0.30 2.87
C MET A 13 22.87 -0.24 1.86
N ASN A 14 22.47 -1.22 1.03
CA ASN A 14 23.26 -1.69 -0.08
C ASN A 14 22.41 -1.66 -1.35
N LYS A 15 22.25 -0.45 -1.92
CA LYS A 15 21.45 -0.20 -3.13
C LYS A 15 21.61 -1.23 -4.24
N LYS A 16 22.84 -1.72 -4.48
CA LYS A 16 23.06 -2.74 -5.51
C LYS A 16 22.56 -4.11 -5.09
N HIS A 17 22.77 -4.52 -3.85
CA HIS A 17 22.28 -5.81 -3.35
C HIS A 17 20.76 -5.81 -3.23
N ASP A 18 20.20 -4.83 -2.54
CA ASP A 18 18.80 -4.83 -2.12
C ASP A 18 17.84 -4.72 -3.32
N LEU A 19 18.12 -3.79 -4.25
CA LEU A 19 17.35 -3.68 -5.49
C LEU A 19 17.53 -4.90 -6.42
N ARG A 20 18.70 -5.56 -6.39
CA ARG A 20 18.90 -6.80 -7.15
C ARG A 20 18.14 -7.96 -6.52
N ASN A 21 18.09 -8.03 -5.19
CA ASN A 21 17.33 -9.06 -4.50
C ASN A 21 15.84 -8.95 -4.81
N ASP A 22 15.25 -7.75 -4.70
CA ASP A 22 13.85 -7.52 -5.06
C ASP A 22 13.54 -7.95 -6.51
N ARG A 23 14.42 -7.57 -7.44
CA ARG A 23 14.30 -7.97 -8.85
C ARG A 23 14.47 -9.47 -9.04
N ASN A 24 15.37 -10.12 -8.31
CA ASN A 24 15.60 -11.57 -8.38
C ASN A 24 14.43 -12.35 -7.80
N CYS A 25 13.78 -11.84 -6.74
CA CYS A 25 12.52 -12.35 -6.21
C CYS A 25 11.33 -12.10 -7.16
N GLY A 26 11.52 -11.21 -8.14
CA GLY A 26 10.54 -10.91 -9.19
C GLY A 26 9.45 -9.94 -8.76
N PHE A 27 9.73 -9.06 -7.79
CA PHE A 27 8.82 -7.97 -7.41
C PHE A 27 8.88 -6.83 -8.42
N GLU A 28 7.73 -6.25 -8.74
CA GLU A 28 7.67 -4.93 -9.37
C GLU A 28 7.69 -3.86 -8.27
N MET A 29 8.24 -2.67 -8.57
CA MET A 29 8.37 -1.59 -7.60
C MET A 29 7.83 -0.28 -8.19
N ILE A 30 7.04 0.43 -7.38
CA ILE A 30 6.64 1.82 -7.59
C ILE A 30 7.21 2.62 -6.43
N THR A 31 8.07 3.58 -6.74
CA THR A 31 8.63 4.48 -5.72
C THR A 31 7.59 5.52 -5.31
N ALA A 32 7.71 6.09 -4.12
CA ALA A 32 6.78 7.13 -3.67
C ALA A 32 6.68 8.29 -4.68
N ARG A 33 7.81 8.73 -5.23
CA ARG A 33 7.92 9.82 -6.22
C ARG A 33 7.43 9.48 -7.62
N ASP A 34 7.17 8.21 -7.93
CA ASP A 34 6.56 7.88 -9.24
C ASP A 34 5.17 8.51 -9.37
N ILE A 35 4.47 8.73 -8.24
CA ILE A 35 3.14 9.35 -8.18
C ILE A 35 3.15 10.77 -8.77
N ASP A 36 4.25 11.52 -8.65
CA ASP A 36 4.41 12.86 -9.21
C ASP A 36 4.28 12.87 -10.74
N ARG A 37 4.61 11.73 -11.38
CA ARG A 37 4.63 11.58 -12.83
C ARG A 37 3.40 10.89 -13.36
N VAL A 38 2.94 9.86 -12.65
CA VAL A 38 1.88 8.98 -13.13
C VAL A 38 0.54 9.23 -12.46
N THR A 39 0.50 10.11 -11.45
CA THR A 39 -0.66 10.39 -10.58
C THR A 39 -1.12 9.15 -9.81
N PRO A 40 -2.07 9.25 -8.86
CA PRO A 40 -2.67 8.07 -8.23
C PRO A 40 -3.23 7.08 -9.26
N GLN A 41 -3.82 7.57 -10.36
CA GLN A 41 -4.42 6.72 -11.38
C GLN A 41 -3.39 5.81 -12.06
N GLY A 42 -2.19 6.33 -12.36
CA GLY A 42 -1.15 5.52 -12.97
C GLY A 42 -0.58 4.46 -12.03
N VAL A 43 -0.60 4.70 -10.72
CA VAL A 43 -0.23 3.70 -9.69
C VAL A 43 -1.26 2.58 -9.69
N ILE A 44 -2.56 2.92 -9.64
CA ILE A 44 -3.67 1.95 -9.70
C ILE A 44 -3.53 1.03 -10.92
N GLU A 45 -3.34 1.63 -12.10
CA GLU A 45 -3.24 0.86 -13.34
C GLU A 45 -2.02 -0.06 -13.38
N LYS A 46 -0.89 0.36 -12.81
CA LYS A 46 0.29 -0.51 -12.68
C LYS A 46 0.02 -1.68 -11.75
N ILE A 47 -0.56 -1.44 -10.57
CA ILE A 47 -0.91 -2.49 -9.61
C ILE A 47 -1.88 -3.49 -10.25
N LYS A 48 -2.99 -3.00 -10.83
CA LYS A 48 -4.00 -3.84 -11.48
C LYS A 48 -3.43 -4.72 -12.58
N ARG A 49 -2.63 -4.16 -13.49
CA ARG A 49 -1.98 -4.94 -14.56
C ARG A 49 -1.08 -6.04 -14.01
N ARG A 50 -0.39 -5.75 -12.90
CA ARG A 50 0.60 -6.64 -12.32
C ARG A 50 -0.01 -7.85 -11.61
N VAL A 51 -1.16 -7.67 -10.96
CA VAL A 51 -1.86 -8.73 -10.19
C VAL A 51 -3.10 -9.30 -10.89
N ALA A 52 -3.38 -8.89 -12.14
CA ALA A 52 -4.56 -9.30 -12.89
C ALA A 52 -4.70 -10.82 -12.98
N GLY A 53 -5.93 -11.32 -12.76
CA GLY A 53 -6.24 -12.75 -12.85
C GLY A 53 -5.72 -13.60 -11.68
N THR A 54 -5.27 -12.98 -10.60
CA THR A 54 -4.85 -13.66 -9.37
C THR A 54 -5.69 -13.26 -8.17
N LYS A 55 -5.73 -14.12 -7.14
CA LYS A 55 -6.20 -13.75 -5.81
C LYS A 55 -5.20 -12.78 -5.18
N VAL A 56 -5.69 -11.67 -4.64
CA VAL A 56 -4.87 -10.56 -4.15
C VAL A 56 -4.95 -10.47 -2.64
N TYR A 57 -3.79 -10.42 -1.98
CA TYR A 57 -3.67 -10.02 -0.58
C TYR A 57 -3.02 -8.65 -0.53
N ILE A 58 -3.57 -7.73 0.26
CA ILE A 58 -3.05 -6.36 0.38
C ILE A 58 -2.58 -6.13 1.81
N SER A 59 -1.27 -5.97 1.99
CA SER A 59 -0.69 -5.52 3.25
C SER A 59 -0.37 -4.03 3.14
N VAL A 60 -0.86 -3.23 4.08
CA VAL A 60 -0.61 -1.79 4.13
C VAL A 60 0.21 -1.47 5.38
N ASP A 61 1.48 -1.16 5.15
CA ASP A 61 2.29 -0.48 6.14
C ASP A 61 1.86 0.99 6.23
N ILE A 62 1.41 1.45 7.41
CA ILE A 62 0.96 2.84 7.57
C ILE A 62 2.10 3.83 7.34
N ASP A 63 3.35 3.39 7.49
CA ASP A 63 4.53 4.18 7.21
C ASP A 63 4.73 4.47 5.71
N VAL A 64 3.88 3.97 4.80
CA VAL A 64 3.85 4.44 3.41
C VAL A 64 3.46 5.92 3.31
N LEU A 65 2.72 6.41 4.31
CA LEU A 65 2.32 7.80 4.42
C LEU A 65 3.47 8.67 4.91
N ASP A 66 3.48 9.93 4.46
CA ASP A 66 4.42 10.91 5.00
C ASP A 66 4.14 11.13 6.51
N PRO A 67 5.17 11.36 7.34
CA PRO A 67 5.00 11.61 8.77
C PRO A 67 4.09 12.82 9.08
N ALA A 68 3.88 13.74 8.12
CA ALA A 68 2.87 14.79 8.25
C ALA A 68 1.42 14.24 8.39
N TYR A 69 1.17 13.02 7.93
CA TYR A 69 -0.12 12.35 7.95
C TYR A 69 -0.15 11.11 8.86
N ALA A 70 0.97 10.42 9.01
CA ALA A 70 1.11 9.24 9.86
C ALA A 70 2.37 9.35 10.75
N PRO A 71 2.40 10.26 11.74
CA PRO A 71 3.57 10.43 12.61
C PRO A 71 3.84 9.23 13.53
N ALA A 72 2.84 8.36 13.76
CA ALA A 72 2.87 7.34 14.81
C ALA A 72 3.23 5.94 14.28
N THR A 73 4.47 5.77 13.84
CA THR A 73 5.06 4.51 13.37
C THR A 73 6.52 4.38 13.83
N GLY A 74 7.07 3.15 13.87
CA GLY A 74 8.44 2.88 14.29
C GLY A 74 9.52 3.40 13.33
N THR A 75 9.21 3.48 12.04
CA THR A 75 10.18 3.74 10.94
C THR A 75 9.74 4.89 10.03
N ALA A 76 9.40 6.04 10.63
CA ALA A 76 8.94 7.21 9.89
C ALA A 76 9.99 7.72 8.87
N GLU A 77 9.62 7.76 7.59
CA GLU A 77 10.46 8.23 6.48
C GLU A 77 9.80 9.40 5.73
N VAL A 78 10.49 10.52 5.52
CA VAL A 78 9.89 11.69 4.84
C VAL A 78 9.75 11.51 3.32
N GLY A 79 8.82 12.25 2.70
CA GLY A 79 8.52 12.17 1.27
C GLY A 79 7.60 11.00 0.91
N GLY A 80 6.72 10.62 1.83
CA GLY A 80 5.70 9.60 1.63
C GLY A 80 4.46 10.13 0.91
N TRP A 81 3.44 9.28 0.78
CA TRP A 81 2.16 9.71 0.22
C TRP A 81 1.31 10.45 1.24
N THR A 82 0.36 11.23 0.73
CA THR A 82 -0.72 11.77 1.56
C THR A 82 -1.78 10.70 1.84
N THR A 83 -2.53 10.83 2.94
CA THR A 83 -3.65 9.92 3.24
C THR A 83 -4.65 9.85 2.07
N ARG A 84 -4.90 10.99 1.42
CA ARG A 84 -5.82 11.08 0.28
C ARG A 84 -5.35 10.24 -0.91
N GLU A 85 -4.06 10.28 -1.21
CA GLU A 85 -3.49 9.50 -2.33
C GLU A 85 -3.57 8.01 -2.05
N LEU A 86 -3.23 7.57 -0.83
CA LEU A 86 -3.34 6.16 -0.43
C LEU A 86 -4.78 5.66 -0.56
N LEU A 87 -5.76 6.39 -0.01
CA LEU A 87 -7.18 6.02 -0.09
C LEU A 87 -7.68 6.01 -1.54
N THR A 88 -7.26 6.99 -2.37
CA THR A 88 -7.57 7.01 -3.80
C THR A 88 -7.04 5.77 -4.50
N ILE A 89 -5.79 5.37 -4.20
CA ILE A 89 -5.16 4.19 -4.77
C ILE A 89 -5.94 2.94 -4.35
N LEU A 90 -6.19 2.75 -3.05
CA LEU A 90 -6.90 1.58 -2.52
C LEU A 90 -8.30 1.45 -3.11
N ASP A 91 -9.10 2.52 -3.09
CA ASP A 91 -10.46 2.50 -3.66
C ASP A 91 -10.43 2.21 -5.18
N GLY A 92 -9.40 2.73 -5.86
CA GLY A 92 -9.16 2.48 -7.28
C GLY A 92 -8.82 1.02 -7.61
N LEU A 93 -8.47 0.18 -6.63
CA LEU A 93 -8.23 -1.25 -6.80
C LEU A 93 -9.51 -2.07 -6.94
N SER A 94 -10.70 -1.46 -6.84
CA SER A 94 -11.98 -2.14 -7.07
C SER A 94 -11.99 -2.92 -8.39
N GLY A 95 -12.55 -4.13 -8.36
CA GLY A 95 -12.52 -5.10 -9.47
C GLY A 95 -11.45 -6.19 -9.35
N LEU A 96 -10.54 -6.10 -8.38
CA LEU A 96 -9.60 -7.18 -8.05
C LEU A 96 -10.24 -8.24 -7.13
N ASP A 97 -9.75 -9.48 -7.24
CA ASP A 97 -10.17 -10.60 -6.39
C ASP A 97 -9.43 -10.56 -5.03
N VAL A 98 -9.77 -9.57 -4.20
CA VAL A 98 -9.11 -9.33 -2.91
C VAL A 98 -9.63 -10.35 -1.88
N ILE A 99 -8.73 -11.21 -1.41
CA ILE A 99 -9.05 -12.30 -0.47
C ILE A 99 -8.73 -11.98 0.99
N GLY A 100 -8.08 -10.84 1.25
CA GLY A 100 -7.68 -10.42 2.57
C GLY A 100 -6.73 -9.22 2.54
N GLY A 101 -6.49 -8.66 3.73
CA GLY A 101 -5.48 -7.66 3.93
C GLY A 101 -5.22 -7.40 5.41
N ASP A 102 -4.14 -6.67 5.67
CA ASP A 102 -3.74 -6.20 6.99
C ASP A 102 -3.30 -4.73 6.93
N VAL A 103 -3.33 -4.08 8.09
CA VAL A 103 -2.74 -2.77 8.32
C VAL A 103 -1.73 -2.92 9.44
N VAL A 104 -0.48 -2.56 9.19
CA VAL A 104 0.65 -2.80 10.08
C VAL A 104 1.38 -1.50 10.45
N GLU A 105 2.29 -1.60 11.42
CA GLU A 105 3.17 -0.51 11.91
C GLU A 105 2.47 0.72 12.50
N VAL A 106 1.21 0.59 12.89
CA VAL A 106 0.52 1.62 13.69
C VAL A 106 1.05 1.55 15.13
N ALA A 107 1.62 2.65 15.62
CA ALA A 107 2.16 2.75 16.98
C ALA A 107 1.48 3.91 17.75
N PRO A 108 0.27 3.69 18.31
CA PRO A 108 -0.53 4.76 18.93
C PRO A 108 0.18 5.57 20.02
N ILE A 109 1.19 4.97 20.68
CA ILE A 109 2.03 5.63 21.69
C ILE A 109 2.80 6.85 21.17
N TYR A 110 2.99 6.96 19.85
CA TYR A 110 3.65 8.07 19.18
C TYR A 110 2.66 9.05 18.53
N ASP A 111 1.36 8.78 18.63
CA ASP A 111 0.34 9.63 18.02
C ASP A 111 0.08 10.88 18.87
N ASN A 112 -0.42 11.93 18.22
CA ASN A 112 -0.79 13.16 18.92
C ASN A 112 -2.26 13.13 19.35
N ALA A 113 -2.72 14.17 20.04
CA ALA A 113 -4.10 14.24 20.56
C ALA A 113 -5.20 14.16 19.49
N GLY A 114 -4.86 14.42 18.22
CA GLY A 114 -5.77 14.25 17.09
C GLY A 114 -5.78 12.85 16.47
N GLU A 115 -4.91 11.95 16.95
CA GLU A 115 -4.78 10.55 16.51
C GLU A 115 -4.74 10.35 14.97
N PRO A 116 -4.04 11.21 14.19
CA PRO A 116 -4.10 11.17 12.73
C PRO A 116 -3.68 9.83 12.13
N THR A 117 -2.70 9.15 12.75
CA THR A 117 -2.22 7.85 12.25
C THR A 117 -3.29 6.78 12.45
N THR A 118 -3.89 6.76 13.64
CA THR A 118 -4.94 5.80 14.00
C THR A 118 -6.20 6.01 13.13
N LEU A 119 -6.58 7.26 12.89
CA LEU A 119 -7.69 7.59 11.99
C LEU A 119 -7.39 7.19 10.54
N ALA A 120 -6.18 7.45 10.04
CA ALA A 120 -5.77 7.01 8.71
C ALA A 120 -5.80 5.48 8.57
N ALA A 121 -5.30 4.75 9.58
CA ALA A 121 -5.35 3.29 9.61
C ALA A 121 -6.79 2.76 9.60
N SER A 122 -7.70 3.39 10.36
CA SER A 122 -9.12 3.03 10.35
C SER A 122 -9.75 3.17 8.96
N GLU A 123 -9.46 4.27 8.25
CA GLU A 123 -9.97 4.47 6.88
C GLU A 123 -9.36 3.47 5.88
N VAL A 124 -8.08 3.12 6.04
CA VAL A 124 -7.44 2.06 5.23
C VAL A 124 -8.15 0.72 5.44
N VAL A 125 -8.46 0.35 6.69
CA VAL A 125 -9.23 -0.86 6.99
C VAL A 125 -10.60 -0.82 6.29
N MET A 126 -11.28 0.32 6.30
CA MET A 126 -12.56 0.49 5.60
C MET A 126 -12.43 0.31 4.09
N SER A 127 -11.40 0.87 3.45
CA SER A 127 -11.14 0.66 2.02
C SER A 127 -10.83 -0.82 1.72
N LEU A 128 -10.04 -1.51 2.54
CA LEU A 128 -9.76 -2.94 2.37
C LEU A 128 -11.03 -3.80 2.47
N LEU A 129 -11.85 -3.56 3.49
CA LEU A 129 -13.14 -4.23 3.65
C LEU A 129 -14.06 -3.98 2.45
N ARG A 130 -14.10 -2.74 1.97
CA ARG A 130 -14.87 -2.39 0.78
C ARG A 130 -14.40 -3.16 -0.45
N LEU A 131 -13.10 -3.29 -0.68
CA LEU A 131 -12.58 -4.09 -1.80
C LEU A 131 -13.04 -5.55 -1.73
N MET A 132 -13.05 -6.15 -0.53
CA MET A 132 -13.49 -7.53 -0.32
C MET A 132 -15.02 -7.71 -0.46
N VAL A 133 -15.81 -6.69 -0.11
CA VAL A 133 -17.28 -6.74 -0.15
C VAL A 133 -17.85 -6.35 -1.51
N ASP A 134 -17.25 -5.37 -2.20
CA ASP A 134 -17.72 -4.89 -3.50
C ASP A 134 -17.52 -5.96 -4.60
N GLN A 135 -16.52 -6.83 -4.45
CA GLN A 135 -16.28 -8.00 -5.32
C GLN A 135 -16.00 -9.24 -4.47
N PRO A 136 -17.05 -9.87 -3.90
CA PRO A 136 -16.86 -11.06 -3.09
C PRO A 136 -16.21 -12.17 -3.93
N VAL A 137 -15.11 -12.72 -3.42
CA VAL A 137 -14.43 -13.86 -4.04
C VAL A 137 -15.43 -15.01 -4.10
N LYS A 138 -15.73 -15.50 -5.31
CA LYS A 138 -16.61 -16.64 -5.48
C LYS A 138 -15.95 -17.86 -4.84
N ALA A 139 -16.66 -18.54 -3.94
CA ALA A 139 -16.24 -19.86 -3.49
C ALA A 139 -16.07 -20.75 -4.73
N GLY A 140 -14.93 -21.44 -4.83
CA GLY A 140 -14.69 -22.38 -5.91
C GLY A 140 -15.83 -23.38 -5.96
N GLN A 141 -16.43 -23.56 -7.14
CA GLN A 141 -17.20 -24.76 -7.43
C GLN A 141 -16.16 -25.87 -7.65
N ASP A 142 -15.65 -26.42 -6.55
CA ASP A 142 -14.92 -27.69 -6.57
C ASP A 142 -15.93 -28.84 -6.64
#